data_AF-M0IPP0-F1
#
_entry.id   AF-M0IPP0-F1
#
_cell.length_a   1.000
_cell.length_b   1.000
_cell.length_c   1.000
_cell.angle_alpha   90.00
_cell.angle_beta   90.00
_cell.angle_gamma   90.00
#
_symmetry.space_group_name_H-M   'P 1'
#
loop_
_entity.id
_entity.type
_entity.pdbx_description
1 polymer ?
#
loop_
_entity_poly.entity_id
_entity_poly.type
_entity_poly.pdbx_seq_one_letter_code
_entity_poly.pdbx_strand_id
1 'polypeptide(L)'
;MKYGSALLGGGLLAGCTGDAASDSTTTVSESTSQTETATATATESEDDSSSYTVSMAPMGDVEFDEVPETVFTILGQHAGMALALGYGDAINAMHGPSYHQSLWNNFIHHLDGVTVDWEGIYSSWPPTKEKLYELDSDIHLADPAKVDSAEGWDMSDIEEIEQNVAPWFGNTFSDTHQKPPAEWVDSYEYYTLWEIFGKVAQVFQEEERYEALSSIHDSLVSNIESNLPPESKRPTAAMVLFSSSDDDNMWGYKMNHPGYYSAHTRPMKTTDALASAIGEGYGEDGGNIKLDYEILLEADPDVLLVLGPMTDYFNIDDIRADLENHEVAKELTAVKEDRVFTQGARRHGPLLNLFQLEMTAKQLYPEQFGEWPGYVNGEPYPDIPADEQLFDRDRVAEIVTDGVN
;
A
#
# COMPACT_ATOMS: atom_id res chain seq x y z
N MET A 1 31.65 -4.93 -55.29
CA MET A 1 32.68 -5.98 -55.43
C MET A 1 32.00 -7.33 -55.26
N LYS A 2 32.24 -8.24 -56.20
CA LYS A 2 31.82 -9.65 -56.18
C LYS A 2 32.84 -10.46 -55.38
N TYR A 3 32.39 -11.46 -54.61
CA TYR A 3 32.92 -12.82 -54.35
C TYR A 3 31.98 -13.41 -53.28
N GLY A 4 31.25 -14.54 -53.38
CA GLY A 4 31.24 -15.67 -54.29
C GLY A 4 32.01 -16.87 -53.71
N SER A 5 31.33 -17.84 -53.10
CA SER A 5 31.44 -19.31 -53.32
C SER A 5 30.86 -20.14 -52.18
N ALA A 6 30.27 -21.28 -52.55
CA ALA A 6 29.47 -22.23 -51.76
C ALA A 6 30.19 -23.59 -51.56
N LEU A 7 29.44 -24.57 -51.02
CA LEU A 7 29.58 -26.06 -51.02
C LEU A 7 29.99 -26.64 -49.64
N LEU A 8 29.54 -27.82 -49.13
CA LEU A 8 28.46 -28.82 -49.36
C LEU A 8 28.70 -29.99 -48.36
N GLY A 9 27.62 -30.67 -47.91
CA GLY A 9 27.58 -32.10 -47.52
C GLY A 9 27.95 -32.45 -46.07
N GLY A 10 27.36 -33.46 -45.38
CA GLY A 10 26.31 -34.43 -45.67
C GLY A 10 26.34 -35.62 -44.67
N GLY A 11 25.20 -36.30 -44.48
CA GLY A 11 25.05 -37.67 -43.87
C GLY A 11 25.02 -37.74 -42.33
N LEU A 12 24.24 -38.60 -41.64
CA LEU A 12 23.65 -39.91 -41.94
C LEU A 12 22.49 -40.27 -40.99
N LEU A 13 21.65 -41.21 -41.43
CA LEU A 13 20.49 -41.87 -40.80
C LEU A 13 20.88 -43.04 -39.87
N ALA A 14 20.10 -43.30 -38.81
CA ALA A 14 19.66 -44.61 -38.28
C ALA A 14 18.88 -44.37 -36.95
N GLY A 15 17.69 -44.89 -36.64
CA GLY A 15 16.93 -46.00 -37.18
C GLY A 15 17.23 -47.30 -36.44
N CYS A 16 16.54 -47.59 -35.33
CA CYS A 16 16.48 -48.94 -34.76
C CYS A 16 15.06 -49.28 -34.30
N THR A 17 14.54 -50.33 -34.92
CA THR A 17 13.22 -50.97 -34.75
C THR A 17 13.39 -52.37 -34.15
N GLY A 18 12.31 -52.92 -33.56
CA GLY A 18 12.12 -54.34 -33.21
C GLY A 18 11.44 -54.46 -31.84
N ASP A 19 10.16 -54.78 -31.65
CA ASP A 19 9.13 -55.67 -32.24
C ASP A 19 8.98 -57.05 -31.56
N ALA A 20 7.70 -57.39 -31.32
CA ALA A 20 7.04 -58.70 -31.12
C ALA A 20 7.03 -59.46 -29.75
N ALA A 21 5.87 -59.31 -29.07
CA ALA A 21 4.92 -60.29 -28.49
C ALA A 21 5.26 -61.79 -28.30
N SER A 22 4.88 -62.38 -27.14
CA SER A 22 3.70 -63.28 -26.98
C SER A 22 3.64 -64.04 -25.62
N ASP A 23 2.48 -63.90 -24.93
CA ASP A 23 1.55 -64.90 -24.35
C ASP A 23 1.82 -65.81 -23.11
N SER A 24 0.83 -65.75 -22.19
CA SER A 24 0.16 -66.73 -21.27
C SER A 24 0.82 -67.50 -20.08
N THR A 25 0.30 -67.23 -18.86
CA THR A 25 -0.18 -68.11 -17.71
C THR A 25 0.56 -69.41 -17.32
N THR A 26 0.85 -69.80 -16.06
CA THR A 26 -0.03 -69.96 -14.84
C THR A 26 0.80 -70.34 -13.56
N THR A 27 0.31 -69.94 -12.37
CA THR A 27 0.34 -70.60 -11.01
C THR A 27 1.59 -70.67 -10.08
N VAL A 28 1.49 -69.95 -8.93
CA VAL A 28 1.62 -70.35 -7.49
C VAL A 28 2.94 -70.94 -6.94
N SER A 29 3.67 -70.23 -6.06
CA SER A 29 3.57 -70.27 -4.57
C SER A 29 4.81 -69.69 -3.85
N GLU A 30 4.55 -68.88 -2.83
CA GLU A 30 5.25 -68.69 -1.53
C GLU A 30 6.79 -68.48 -1.40
N SER A 31 7.10 -67.31 -0.80
CA SER A 31 7.82 -67.16 0.49
C SER A 31 9.35 -66.98 0.52
N THR A 32 9.73 -65.71 0.73
CA THR A 32 10.67 -65.16 1.75
C THR A 32 12.18 -65.07 1.47
N SER A 33 12.66 -63.84 1.74
CA SER A 33 13.99 -63.36 2.17
C SER A 33 14.97 -62.79 1.13
N GLN A 34 14.97 -61.44 1.12
CA GLN A 34 16.10 -60.50 1.25
C GLN A 34 17.46 -60.89 0.66
N THR A 35 17.98 -60.06 -0.27
CA THR A 35 19.26 -59.34 -0.11
C THR A 35 19.30 -58.17 -1.10
N GLU A 36 19.74 -57.02 -0.58
CA GLU A 36 19.87 -55.71 -1.21
C GLU A 36 20.68 -55.72 -2.51
N THR A 37 20.23 -54.97 -3.51
CA THR A 37 21.09 -54.45 -4.57
C THR A 37 20.68 -53.00 -4.79
N ALA A 38 21.60 -52.10 -4.42
CA ALA A 38 21.44 -50.66 -4.55
C ALA A 38 21.34 -50.29 -6.04
N THR A 39 20.13 -49.99 -6.48
CA THR A 39 19.88 -49.26 -7.73
C THR A 39 20.10 -47.78 -7.41
N ALA A 40 21.11 -47.19 -8.05
CA ALA A 40 21.26 -45.74 -8.10
C ALA A 40 20.08 -45.19 -8.92
N THR A 41 19.02 -44.79 -8.22
CA THR A 41 17.99 -43.92 -8.76
C THR A 41 18.67 -42.58 -9.02
N ALA A 42 18.81 -42.23 -10.30
CA ALA A 42 19.03 -40.85 -10.67
C ALA A 42 17.84 -40.07 -10.11
N THR A 43 18.08 -39.27 -9.09
CA THR A 43 17.15 -38.22 -8.67
C THR A 43 17.02 -37.29 -9.88
N GLU A 44 15.95 -37.47 -10.65
CA GLU A 44 15.35 -36.34 -11.34
C GLU A 44 15.07 -35.33 -10.23
N SER A 45 15.76 -34.20 -10.26
CA SER A 45 15.35 -33.04 -9.51
C SER A 45 13.98 -32.66 -10.05
N GLU A 46 12.92 -33.06 -9.36
CA GLU A 46 11.63 -32.39 -9.43
C GLU A 46 11.89 -30.97 -8.91
N ASP A 47 12.01 -30.01 -9.82
CA ASP A 47 11.78 -28.60 -9.49
C ASP A 47 10.31 -28.49 -9.08
N ASP A 48 10.05 -28.70 -7.79
CA ASP A 48 8.76 -28.49 -7.13
C ASP A 48 8.55 -26.99 -6.89
N SER A 49 8.69 -26.14 -7.91
CA SER A 49 8.12 -24.79 -7.88
C SER A 49 6.65 -24.91 -8.27
N SER A 50 5.80 -25.34 -7.34
CA SER A 50 4.36 -25.34 -7.57
C SER A 50 3.89 -23.90 -7.74
N SER A 51 3.43 -23.52 -8.93
CA SER A 51 2.79 -22.23 -9.15
C SER A 51 1.58 -22.07 -8.22
N TYR A 52 1.27 -20.83 -7.87
CA TYR A 52 0.15 -20.47 -7.02
C TYR A 52 -0.65 -19.32 -7.63
N THR A 53 -1.90 -19.18 -7.20
CA THR A 53 -2.82 -18.19 -7.77
C THR A 53 -3.39 -17.32 -6.66
N VAL A 54 -3.37 -16.00 -6.89
CA VAL A 54 -3.96 -15.02 -5.99
C VAL A 54 -5.04 -14.24 -6.74
N SER A 55 -6.21 -14.11 -6.11
CA SER A 55 -7.36 -13.43 -6.71
C SER A 55 -7.65 -12.10 -6.03
N MET A 56 -7.81 -11.04 -6.82
CA MET A 56 -8.31 -9.74 -6.38
C MET A 56 -9.06 -9.04 -7.52
N ALA A 57 -10.01 -8.16 -7.23
CA ALA A 57 -10.56 -7.28 -8.25
C ALA A 57 -9.65 -6.04 -8.45
N PRO A 58 -9.47 -5.55 -9.70
CA PRO A 58 -10.25 -5.93 -10.88
C PRO A 58 -9.60 -6.93 -11.84
N MET A 59 -8.35 -7.34 -11.59
CA MET A 59 -7.57 -8.22 -12.48
C MET A 59 -7.99 -9.70 -12.43
N GLY A 60 -8.73 -10.12 -11.40
CA GLY A 60 -9.16 -11.50 -11.23
C GLY A 60 -8.05 -12.38 -10.67
N ASP A 61 -7.89 -13.57 -11.24
CA ASP A 61 -6.89 -14.56 -10.84
C ASP A 61 -5.55 -14.23 -11.51
N VAL A 62 -4.50 -14.12 -10.71
CA VAL A 62 -3.11 -13.94 -11.17
C VAL A 62 -2.27 -15.14 -10.72
N GLU A 63 -1.62 -15.79 -11.66
CA GLU A 63 -0.72 -16.93 -11.42
C GLU A 63 0.71 -16.46 -11.23
N PHE A 64 1.40 -17.02 -10.24
CA PHE A 64 2.80 -16.77 -9.91
C PHE A 64 3.54 -18.10 -9.88
N ASP A 65 4.67 -18.17 -10.58
CA ASP A 65 5.57 -19.33 -10.55
C ASP A 65 6.41 -19.33 -9.26
N GLU A 66 6.75 -18.14 -8.76
CA GLU A 66 7.54 -17.91 -7.56
C GLU A 66 7.18 -16.58 -6.89
N VAL A 67 7.66 -16.37 -5.67
CA VAL A 67 7.48 -15.11 -4.93
C VAL A 67 8.24 -13.98 -5.65
N PRO A 68 7.59 -12.84 -6.01
CA PRO A 68 8.25 -11.74 -6.69
C PRO A 68 9.44 -11.17 -5.92
N GLU A 69 10.59 -11.01 -6.58
CA GLU A 69 11.81 -10.43 -6.01
C GLU A 69 12.01 -8.95 -6.42
N THR A 70 11.36 -8.52 -7.50
CA THR A 70 11.41 -7.16 -8.04
C THR A 70 10.01 -6.59 -8.26
N VAL A 71 9.75 -5.42 -7.69
CA VAL A 71 8.40 -4.87 -7.57
C VAL A 71 8.36 -3.45 -8.13
N PHE A 72 7.59 -3.28 -9.19
CA PHE A 72 7.17 -1.97 -9.64
C PHE A 72 5.93 -1.54 -8.84
N THR A 73 5.90 -0.32 -8.32
CA THR A 73 4.66 0.25 -7.80
C THR A 73 4.45 1.69 -8.24
N ILE A 74 3.24 2.19 -8.07
CA ILE A 74 2.88 3.59 -8.36
C ILE A 74 2.62 4.35 -7.06
N LEU A 75 2.01 3.72 -6.06
CA LEU A 75 1.42 4.42 -4.94
C LEU A 75 2.08 4.01 -3.62
N GLY A 76 2.31 4.98 -2.73
CA GLY A 76 3.01 4.77 -1.47
C GLY A 76 2.41 3.70 -0.56
N GLN A 77 1.09 3.46 -0.61
CA GLN A 77 0.49 2.42 0.23
C GLN A 77 0.94 1.00 -0.16
N HIS A 78 1.19 0.75 -1.45
CA HIS A 78 1.65 -0.55 -1.93
C HIS A 78 3.13 -0.79 -1.58
N ALA A 79 3.97 0.26 -1.69
CA ALA A 79 5.34 0.21 -1.16
C ALA A 79 5.34 -0.10 0.35
N GLY A 80 4.43 0.52 1.09
CA GLY A 80 4.24 0.24 2.51
C GLY A 80 3.75 -1.16 2.85
N MET A 81 2.95 -1.78 1.97
CA MET A 81 2.54 -3.18 2.12
C MET A 81 3.72 -4.11 1.90
N ALA A 82 4.51 -3.91 0.83
CA ALA A 82 5.72 -4.70 0.59
C ALA A 82 6.72 -4.58 1.74
N LEU A 83 6.98 -3.36 2.23
CA LEU A 83 7.83 -3.13 3.40
C LEU A 83 7.32 -3.88 4.64
N ALA A 84 6.03 -3.83 4.93
CA ALA A 84 5.44 -4.52 6.08
C ALA A 84 5.60 -6.05 6.03
N LEU A 85 5.79 -6.61 4.83
CA LEU A 85 6.03 -8.04 4.60
C LEU A 85 7.52 -8.39 4.53
N GLY A 86 8.42 -7.42 4.70
CA GLY A 86 9.87 -7.62 4.58
C GLY A 86 10.43 -7.45 3.17
N TYR A 87 9.62 -7.02 2.21
CA TYR A 87 9.99 -6.82 0.79
C TYR A 87 10.18 -5.35 0.44
N GLY A 88 10.58 -4.51 1.40
CA GLY A 88 10.81 -3.08 1.18
C GLY A 88 11.90 -2.78 0.14
N ASP A 89 12.94 -3.62 0.11
CA ASP A 89 14.09 -3.53 -0.80
C ASP A 89 13.79 -4.06 -2.21
N ALA A 90 12.70 -4.82 -2.38
CA ALA A 90 12.26 -5.32 -3.68
C ALA A 90 11.69 -4.20 -4.58
N ILE A 91 11.36 -3.04 -4.01
CA ILE A 91 10.76 -1.93 -4.75
C ILE A 91 11.78 -1.24 -5.66
N ASN A 92 11.62 -1.38 -6.97
CA ASN A 92 12.51 -0.78 -7.97
C ASN A 92 11.96 0.52 -8.59
N ALA A 93 10.70 0.84 -8.34
CA ALA A 93 10.05 2.05 -8.83
C ALA A 93 8.83 2.45 -7.98
N MET A 94 8.66 3.75 -7.74
CA MET A 94 7.47 4.32 -7.08
C MET A 94 7.23 5.79 -7.46
N HIS A 95 6.00 6.31 -7.34
CA HIS A 95 5.77 7.72 -7.61
C HIS A 95 6.34 8.59 -6.48
N GLY A 96 7.19 9.56 -6.83
CA GLY A 96 7.82 10.46 -5.87
C GLY A 96 8.65 9.75 -4.80
N PRO A 97 9.74 9.06 -5.16
CA PRO A 97 10.53 8.29 -4.21
C PRO A 97 11.10 9.12 -3.07
N SER A 98 11.70 10.29 -3.35
CA SER A 98 12.23 11.19 -2.31
C SER A 98 11.16 11.67 -1.33
N TYR A 99 9.94 11.93 -1.81
CA TYR A 99 8.81 12.28 -0.95
C TYR A 99 8.47 11.14 0.01
N HIS A 100 8.30 9.92 -0.51
CA HIS A 100 7.97 8.77 0.31
C HIS A 100 9.11 8.37 1.24
N GLN A 101 10.36 8.47 0.82
CA GLN A 101 11.50 8.24 1.71
C GLN A 101 11.50 9.21 2.90
N SER A 102 11.32 10.51 2.66
CA SER A 102 11.24 11.50 3.76
C SER A 102 10.09 11.19 4.72
N LEU A 103 8.92 10.85 4.16
CA LEU A 103 7.74 10.49 4.94
C LEU A 103 7.99 9.26 5.80
N TRP A 104 8.44 8.17 5.20
CA TRP A 104 8.59 6.89 5.87
C TRP A 104 9.68 6.93 6.95
N ASN A 105 10.79 7.63 6.71
CA ASN A 105 11.83 7.84 7.72
C ASN A 105 11.29 8.49 8.99
N ASN A 106 10.30 9.38 8.90
CA ASN A 106 9.67 9.96 10.08
C ASN A 106 8.91 8.92 10.90
N PHE A 107 8.27 7.94 10.27
CA PHE A 107 7.45 6.94 10.98
C PHE A 107 8.26 5.73 11.46
N ILE A 108 9.10 5.16 10.60
CA ILE A 108 9.84 3.92 10.91
C ILE A 108 11.00 4.13 11.87
N HIS A 109 11.32 5.39 12.22
CA HIS A 109 12.32 5.71 13.25
C HIS A 109 12.12 4.93 14.56
N HIS A 110 10.86 4.64 14.91
CA HIS A 110 10.50 3.89 16.12
C HIS A 110 10.36 2.38 15.92
N LEU A 111 10.73 1.85 14.75
CA LEU A 111 10.69 0.43 14.44
C LEU A 111 12.14 -0.05 14.24
N ASP A 112 12.75 -0.61 15.28
CA ASP A 112 14.16 -1.03 15.24
C ASP A 112 14.41 -2.03 14.10
N GLY A 113 15.50 -1.82 13.36
CA GLY A 113 15.86 -2.63 12.20
C GLY A 113 15.01 -2.43 10.92
N VAL A 114 13.90 -1.68 10.97
CA VAL A 114 13.11 -1.37 9.78
C VAL A 114 13.67 -0.14 9.07
N THR A 115 14.14 -0.32 7.84
CA THR A 115 14.73 0.75 7.02
C THR A 115 14.12 0.79 5.63
N VAL A 116 14.18 1.95 4.98
CA VAL A 116 13.86 2.11 3.56
C VAL A 116 15.03 2.78 2.84
N ASP A 117 15.35 2.29 1.65
CA ASP A 117 16.24 2.95 0.70
C ASP A 117 15.55 3.05 -0.66
N TRP A 118 14.77 4.11 -0.83
CA TRP A 118 14.04 4.37 -2.07
C TRP A 118 14.63 5.57 -2.82
N GLU A 119 15.78 6.07 -2.40
CA GLU A 119 16.39 7.23 -3.01
C GLU A 119 16.96 6.84 -4.36
N GLY A 120 16.58 7.59 -5.41
CA GLY A 120 17.11 7.37 -6.75
C GLY A 120 16.47 6.21 -7.53
N ILE A 121 15.52 5.47 -6.95
CA ILE A 121 14.69 4.53 -7.74
C ILE A 121 13.80 5.29 -8.74
N TYR A 122 13.26 4.61 -9.75
CA TYR A 122 12.53 5.29 -10.82
C TYR A 122 11.21 5.90 -10.33
N SER A 123 10.94 7.16 -10.71
CA SER A 123 9.64 7.79 -10.47
C SER A 123 8.59 7.27 -11.44
N SER A 124 7.72 6.38 -10.96
CA SER A 124 6.88 5.54 -11.81
C SER A 124 5.63 6.18 -12.43
N TRP A 125 5.32 7.44 -12.12
CA TRP A 125 4.10 8.10 -12.63
C TRP A 125 4.37 9.42 -13.37
N PRO A 126 3.75 9.63 -14.55
CA PRO A 126 2.96 8.64 -15.31
C PRO A 126 3.86 7.50 -15.85
N PRO A 127 3.37 6.25 -15.91
CA PRO A 127 4.17 5.12 -16.37
C PRO A 127 4.41 5.22 -17.88
N THR A 128 5.55 4.69 -18.32
CA THR A 128 5.87 4.56 -19.75
C THR A 128 6.23 3.12 -20.07
N LYS A 129 5.79 2.61 -21.22
CA LYS A 129 6.09 1.23 -21.64
C LYS A 129 7.58 0.95 -21.68
N GLU A 130 8.37 1.85 -22.27
CA GLU A 130 9.83 1.72 -22.36
C GLU A 130 10.45 1.46 -20.98
N LYS A 131 9.99 2.18 -19.95
CA LYS A 131 10.49 1.97 -18.58
C LYS A 131 9.97 0.72 -17.92
N LEU A 132 8.76 0.26 -18.22
CA LEU A 132 8.26 -1.02 -17.70
C LEU A 132 9.08 -2.19 -18.25
N TYR A 133 9.37 -2.19 -19.56
CA TYR A 133 10.28 -3.18 -20.17
C TYR A 133 11.72 -3.08 -19.64
N GLU A 134 12.22 -1.88 -19.33
CA GLU A 134 13.58 -1.71 -18.80
C GLU A 134 13.70 -2.15 -17.34
N LEU A 135 12.66 -1.92 -16.53
CA LEU A 135 12.62 -2.30 -15.13
C LEU A 135 12.46 -3.81 -14.95
N ASP A 136 11.79 -4.48 -15.90
CA ASP A 136 11.66 -5.95 -15.97
C ASP A 136 11.29 -6.54 -14.59
N SER A 137 10.24 -5.96 -13.99
CA SER A 137 9.82 -6.32 -12.63
C SER A 137 9.01 -7.60 -12.66
N ASP A 138 9.12 -8.46 -11.65
CA ASP A 138 8.35 -9.70 -11.53
C ASP A 138 6.85 -9.42 -11.33
N ILE A 139 6.53 -8.26 -10.76
CA ILE A 139 5.16 -7.80 -10.56
C ILE A 139 5.03 -6.28 -10.68
N HIS A 140 3.93 -5.83 -11.29
CA HIS A 140 3.45 -4.47 -11.15
C HIS A 140 2.43 -4.40 -10.02
N LEU A 141 2.87 -4.07 -8.80
CA LEU A 141 2.02 -3.84 -7.64
C LEU A 141 1.27 -2.48 -7.77
N ALA A 142 0.38 -2.44 -8.75
CA ALA A 142 -0.36 -1.29 -9.22
C ALA A 142 -1.72 -1.74 -9.80
N ASP A 143 -2.73 -0.89 -9.67
CA ASP A 143 -4.06 -1.14 -10.20
C ASP A 143 -4.09 -0.89 -11.72
N PRO A 144 -4.43 -1.89 -12.55
CA PRO A 144 -4.47 -1.70 -14.00
C PRO A 144 -5.54 -0.67 -14.43
N ALA A 145 -6.65 -0.56 -13.69
CA ALA A 145 -7.66 0.48 -13.93
C ALA A 145 -7.11 1.88 -13.64
N LYS A 146 -6.15 2.01 -12.71
CA LYS A 146 -5.49 3.29 -12.46
C LYS A 146 -4.57 3.66 -13.62
N VAL A 147 -3.85 2.69 -14.18
CA VAL A 147 -2.97 2.90 -15.33
C VAL A 147 -3.77 3.23 -16.58
N ASP A 148 -4.92 2.58 -16.82
CA ASP A 148 -5.86 2.93 -17.89
C ASP A 148 -6.38 4.38 -17.81
N SER A 149 -6.44 4.95 -16.60
CA SER A 149 -6.77 6.38 -16.41
C SER A 149 -5.62 7.35 -16.76
N ALA A 150 -4.42 6.85 -17.06
CA ALA A 150 -3.26 7.68 -17.39
C ALA A 150 -3.32 8.21 -18.83
N GLU A 151 -2.74 9.38 -19.06
CA GLU A 151 -2.65 9.93 -20.40
C GLU A 151 -1.80 9.03 -21.31
N GLY A 152 -2.36 8.68 -22.47
CA GLY A 152 -1.66 7.89 -23.48
C GLY A 152 -1.64 6.39 -23.21
N TRP A 153 -2.47 5.90 -22.30
CA TRP A 153 -2.71 4.49 -22.04
C TRP A 153 -4.11 4.07 -22.48
N ASP A 154 -4.23 2.83 -22.96
CA ASP A 154 -5.50 2.14 -23.18
C ASP A 154 -5.40 0.66 -22.77
N MET A 155 -6.52 -0.06 -22.84
CA MET A 155 -6.58 -1.49 -22.50
C MET A 155 -5.59 -2.37 -23.28
N SER A 156 -5.30 -2.05 -24.54
CA SER A 156 -4.34 -2.83 -25.33
C SER A 156 -2.90 -2.62 -24.83
N ASP A 157 -2.59 -1.43 -24.30
CA ASP A 157 -1.33 -1.14 -23.65
C ASP A 157 -1.19 -1.90 -22.31
N ILE A 158 -2.28 -2.00 -21.53
CA ILE A 158 -2.31 -2.76 -20.27
C ILE A 158 -2.05 -4.25 -20.54
N GLU A 159 -2.79 -4.83 -21.48
CA GLU A 159 -2.66 -6.25 -21.88
C GLU A 159 -1.26 -6.55 -22.45
N GLU A 160 -0.68 -5.62 -23.23
CA GLU A 160 0.68 -5.78 -23.76
C GLU A 160 1.70 -5.92 -22.62
N ILE A 161 1.66 -5.04 -21.63
CA ILE A 161 2.62 -5.07 -20.52
C ILE A 161 2.37 -6.28 -19.61
N GLU A 162 1.11 -6.63 -19.38
CA GLU A 162 0.75 -7.82 -18.60
C GLU A 162 1.34 -9.10 -19.22
N GLN A 163 1.25 -9.24 -20.56
CA GLN A 163 1.69 -10.44 -21.27
C GLN A 163 3.20 -10.51 -21.51
N ASN A 164 3.86 -9.36 -21.69
CA ASN A 164 5.26 -9.31 -22.14
C ASN A 164 6.26 -8.90 -21.05
N VAL A 165 5.78 -8.37 -19.92
CA VAL A 165 6.64 -7.93 -18.80
C VAL A 165 6.23 -8.67 -17.54
N ALA A 166 5.09 -8.32 -16.94
CA ALA A 166 4.65 -8.91 -15.67
C ALA A 166 3.19 -8.58 -15.33
N PRO A 167 2.52 -9.38 -14.48
CA PRO A 167 1.14 -9.16 -14.10
C PRO A 167 0.92 -7.85 -13.32
N TRP A 168 -0.29 -7.30 -13.47
CA TRP A 168 -0.77 -6.17 -12.66
C TRP A 168 -1.49 -6.68 -11.41
N PHE A 169 -1.15 -6.14 -10.25
CA PHE A 169 -1.81 -6.47 -8.99
C PHE A 169 -1.98 -5.23 -8.08
N GLY A 170 -3.19 -4.67 -8.01
CA GLY A 170 -3.49 -3.58 -7.09
C GLY A 170 -4.92 -3.08 -7.18
N ASN A 171 -5.32 -2.27 -6.20
CA ASN A 171 -6.66 -1.67 -6.16
C ASN A 171 -6.58 -0.22 -5.63
N THR A 172 -6.71 0.74 -6.54
CA THR A 172 -6.53 2.17 -6.24
C THR A 172 -7.84 2.85 -5.89
N PHE A 173 -8.92 2.58 -6.64
CA PHE A 173 -10.18 3.32 -6.51
C PHE A 173 -10.93 3.04 -5.21
N SER A 174 -10.52 2.02 -4.45
CA SER A 174 -10.89 1.84 -3.04
C SER A 174 -10.42 2.96 -2.11
N ASP A 175 -9.48 3.81 -2.54
CA ASP A 175 -8.96 4.90 -1.71
C ASP A 175 -10.07 5.84 -1.24
N THR A 176 -11.02 6.08 -2.13
CA THR A 176 -12.09 7.06 -2.00
C THR A 176 -13.43 6.50 -2.50
N HIS A 177 -13.51 5.21 -2.83
CA HIS A 177 -14.67 4.63 -3.54
C HIS A 177 -15.06 5.43 -4.80
N GLN A 178 -14.06 5.92 -5.52
CA GLN A 178 -14.28 6.59 -6.80
C GLN A 178 -14.68 5.57 -7.86
N LYS A 179 -15.54 5.99 -8.78
CA LYS A 179 -15.90 5.14 -9.91
C LYS A 179 -14.67 4.91 -10.81
N PRO A 180 -14.29 3.65 -11.11
CA PRO A 180 -13.19 3.35 -12.02
C PRO A 180 -13.55 3.70 -13.47
N PRO A 181 -12.59 3.68 -14.42
CA PRO A 181 -12.86 3.86 -15.84
C PRO A 181 -13.89 2.84 -16.35
N ALA A 182 -14.59 3.19 -17.43
CA ALA A 182 -15.79 2.49 -17.89
C ALA A 182 -15.56 0.98 -18.13
N GLU A 183 -14.40 0.60 -18.66
CA GLU A 183 -14.04 -0.79 -18.97
C GLU A 183 -13.89 -1.67 -17.72
N TRP A 184 -13.66 -1.05 -16.55
CA TRP A 184 -13.39 -1.76 -15.29
C TRP A 184 -14.60 -1.80 -14.34
N VAL A 185 -15.66 -1.04 -14.61
CA VAL A 185 -16.79 -0.86 -13.67
C VAL A 185 -17.44 -2.18 -13.26
N ASP A 186 -17.60 -3.11 -14.19
CA ASP A 186 -18.34 -4.36 -13.94
C ASP A 186 -17.50 -5.42 -13.19
N SER A 187 -16.16 -5.30 -13.20
CA SER A 187 -15.23 -6.20 -12.52
C SER A 187 -14.65 -5.63 -11.23
N TYR A 188 -14.87 -4.35 -10.94
CA TYR A 188 -14.27 -3.70 -9.79
C TYR A 188 -15.02 -4.02 -8.48
N GLU A 189 -14.25 -4.40 -7.47
CA GLU A 189 -14.70 -4.45 -6.08
C GLU A 189 -13.90 -3.45 -5.25
N TYR A 190 -14.52 -2.96 -4.18
CA TYR A 190 -13.86 -2.04 -3.25
C TYR A 190 -13.45 -2.77 -1.98
N TYR A 191 -12.21 -2.55 -1.57
CA TYR A 191 -11.56 -3.19 -0.43
C TYR A 191 -11.09 -2.14 0.58
N THR A 192 -11.08 -2.52 1.85
CA THR A 192 -10.37 -1.76 2.88
C THR A 192 -8.86 -1.86 2.69
N LEU A 193 -8.11 -0.97 3.36
CA LEU A 193 -6.65 -1.01 3.35
C LEU A 193 -6.09 -2.39 3.72
N TRP A 194 -6.65 -2.98 4.77
CA TRP A 194 -6.19 -4.25 5.33
C TRP A 194 -6.63 -5.45 4.50
N GLU A 195 -7.77 -5.38 3.80
CA GLU A 195 -8.14 -6.41 2.82
C GLU A 195 -7.19 -6.41 1.62
N ILE A 196 -6.82 -5.24 1.08
CA ILE A 196 -5.79 -5.15 0.03
C ILE A 196 -4.46 -5.70 0.56
N PHE A 197 -4.09 -5.34 1.79
CA PHE A 197 -2.85 -5.82 2.40
C PHE A 197 -2.83 -7.35 2.52
N GLY A 198 -3.92 -7.98 2.95
CA GLY A 198 -4.03 -9.44 3.02
C GLY A 198 -3.94 -10.13 1.66
N LYS A 199 -4.39 -9.48 0.58
CA LYS A 199 -4.21 -9.96 -0.79
C LYS A 199 -2.77 -9.84 -1.26
N VAL A 200 -2.10 -8.73 -0.95
CA VAL A 200 -0.67 -8.56 -1.24
C VAL A 200 0.17 -9.56 -0.44
N ALA A 201 -0.20 -9.87 0.80
CA ALA A 201 0.49 -10.88 1.60
C ALA A 201 0.45 -12.27 0.94
N GLN A 202 -0.65 -12.65 0.31
CA GLN A 202 -0.75 -13.90 -0.47
C GLN A 202 0.19 -13.91 -1.67
N VAL A 203 0.42 -12.76 -2.33
CA VAL A 203 1.39 -12.64 -3.42
C VAL A 203 2.80 -12.95 -2.93
N PHE A 204 3.18 -12.47 -1.75
CA PHE A 204 4.51 -12.69 -1.19
C PHE A 204 4.63 -13.97 -0.33
N GLN A 205 3.56 -14.77 -0.20
CA GLN A 205 3.46 -15.91 0.72
C GLN A 205 3.80 -15.56 2.18
N GLU A 206 3.37 -14.38 2.62
CA GLU A 206 3.63 -13.81 3.95
C GLU A 206 2.33 -13.61 4.75
N GLU A 207 1.37 -14.54 4.62
CA GLU A 207 0.08 -14.48 5.31
C GLU A 207 0.24 -14.48 6.83
N GLU A 208 1.25 -15.17 7.39
CA GLU A 208 1.51 -15.17 8.83
C GLU A 208 1.89 -13.78 9.34
N ARG A 209 2.75 -13.05 8.60
CA ARG A 209 3.09 -11.65 8.93
C ARG A 209 1.86 -10.76 8.87
N TYR A 210 1.03 -10.93 7.83
CA TYR A 210 -0.23 -10.19 7.71
C TYR A 210 -1.17 -10.47 8.89
N GLU A 211 -1.36 -11.72 9.29
CA GLU A 211 -2.21 -12.10 10.42
C GLU A 211 -1.71 -11.50 11.73
N ALA A 212 -0.39 -11.49 11.95
CA ALA A 212 0.21 -10.88 13.12
C ALA A 212 0.00 -9.36 13.16
N LEU A 213 0.25 -8.65 12.06
CA LEU A 213 0.05 -7.19 11.97
C LEU A 213 -1.43 -6.80 12.03
N SER A 214 -2.30 -7.54 11.36
CA SER A 214 -3.75 -7.30 11.40
C SER A 214 -4.33 -7.52 12.79
N SER A 215 -3.82 -8.48 13.56
CA SER A 215 -4.22 -8.66 14.96
C SER A 215 -3.87 -7.45 15.84
N ILE A 216 -2.70 -6.82 15.61
CA ILE A 216 -2.30 -5.58 16.29
C ILE A 216 -3.24 -4.45 15.89
N HIS A 217 -3.52 -4.29 14.59
CA HIS A 217 -4.46 -3.30 14.08
C HIS A 217 -5.85 -3.46 14.68
N ASP A 218 -6.40 -4.66 14.69
CA ASP A 218 -7.74 -4.94 15.19
C ASP A 218 -7.84 -4.64 16.69
N SER A 219 -6.78 -4.96 17.45
CA SER A 219 -6.67 -4.63 18.86
C SER A 219 -6.62 -3.11 19.08
N LEU A 220 -5.84 -2.38 18.27
CA LEU A 220 -5.74 -0.92 18.32
C LEU A 220 -7.09 -0.26 17.99
N VAL A 221 -7.73 -0.64 16.89
CA VAL A 221 -9.04 -0.10 16.49
C VAL A 221 -10.10 -0.43 17.53
N SER A 222 -10.13 -1.66 18.06
CA SER A 222 -11.07 -2.05 19.11
C SER A 222 -10.87 -1.23 20.39
N ASN A 223 -9.61 -0.98 20.79
CA ASN A 223 -9.28 -0.11 21.91
C ASN A 223 -9.81 1.32 21.67
N ILE A 224 -9.53 1.89 20.50
CA ILE A 224 -9.99 3.24 20.13
C ILE A 224 -11.52 3.31 20.21
N GLU A 225 -12.22 2.44 19.49
CA GLU A 225 -13.67 2.49 19.38
C GLU A 225 -14.40 2.29 20.71
N SER A 226 -13.84 1.47 21.61
CA SER A 226 -14.43 1.18 22.92
C SER A 226 -14.20 2.29 23.96
N ASN A 227 -13.18 3.14 23.76
CA ASN A 227 -12.83 4.22 24.68
C ASN A 227 -13.22 5.63 24.16
N LEU A 228 -13.83 5.73 22.97
CA LEU A 228 -14.32 7.02 22.46
C LEU A 228 -15.25 7.71 23.46
N PRO A 229 -15.16 9.05 23.59
CA PRO A 229 -16.13 9.78 24.38
C PRO A 229 -17.54 9.67 23.77
N PRO A 230 -18.59 9.96 24.57
CA PRO A 230 -19.95 10.08 24.07
C PRO A 230 -20.01 11.02 22.86
N GLU A 231 -20.88 10.73 21.90
CA GLU A 231 -20.99 11.48 20.64
C GLU A 231 -21.11 12.99 20.85
N SER A 232 -21.90 13.43 21.85
CA SER A 232 -22.09 14.86 22.17
C SER A 232 -20.86 15.56 22.76
N LYS A 233 -19.77 14.82 23.03
CA LYS A 233 -18.49 15.35 23.52
C LYS A 233 -17.36 15.20 22.50
N ARG A 234 -17.63 14.65 21.32
CA ARG A 234 -16.61 14.52 20.28
C ARG A 234 -16.41 15.88 19.60
N PRO A 235 -15.17 16.32 19.41
CA PRO A 235 -14.92 17.54 18.65
C PRO A 235 -15.35 17.35 17.19
N THR A 236 -15.64 18.44 16.51
CA THR A 236 -15.63 18.46 15.04
C THR A 236 -14.18 18.53 14.56
N ALA A 237 -13.90 17.99 13.38
CA ALA A 237 -12.57 18.06 12.79
C ALA A 237 -12.64 18.28 11.29
N ALA A 238 -11.60 18.90 10.73
CA ALA A 238 -11.38 18.96 9.29
C ALA A 238 -9.96 18.48 8.97
N MET A 239 -9.80 17.78 7.85
CA MET A 239 -8.50 17.37 7.34
C MET A 239 -8.20 18.11 6.03
N VAL A 240 -7.07 18.82 5.98
CA VAL A 240 -6.69 19.67 4.86
C VAL A 240 -5.25 19.45 4.41
N LEU A 241 -4.96 19.80 3.16
CA LEU A 241 -3.61 19.98 2.61
C LEU A 241 -3.54 21.38 2.02
N PHE A 242 -2.67 22.24 2.56
CA PHE A 242 -2.43 23.56 2.00
C PHE A 242 -1.70 23.45 0.67
N SER A 243 -2.07 24.30 -0.29
CA SER A 243 -1.40 24.37 -1.58
C SER A 243 0.01 24.94 -1.40
N SER A 244 1.00 24.34 -2.05
CA SER A 244 2.37 24.86 -2.09
C SER A 244 2.59 25.94 -3.16
N SER A 245 1.58 26.22 -3.98
CA SER A 245 1.69 27.15 -5.13
C SER A 245 0.61 28.23 -5.18
N ASP A 246 -0.30 28.24 -4.21
CA ASP A 246 -1.47 29.13 -4.20
C ASP A 246 -1.93 29.35 -2.76
N ASP A 247 -1.49 30.45 -2.15
CA ASP A 247 -1.59 30.71 -0.71
C ASP A 247 -3.05 30.84 -0.21
N ASP A 248 -4.01 31.07 -1.12
CA ASP A 248 -5.44 31.21 -0.80
C ASP A 248 -6.23 29.90 -0.97
N ASN A 249 -5.59 28.83 -1.45
CA ASN A 249 -6.25 27.57 -1.78
C ASN A 249 -5.69 26.37 -1.01
N MET A 250 -6.59 25.45 -0.69
CA MET A 250 -6.26 24.19 -0.02
C MET A 250 -7.18 23.06 -0.49
N TRP A 251 -6.82 21.84 -0.13
CA TRP A 251 -7.60 20.65 -0.42
C TRP A 251 -8.17 20.06 0.86
N GLY A 252 -9.49 19.94 0.96
CA GLY A 252 -10.19 19.20 1.99
C GLY A 252 -10.25 17.71 1.68
N TYR A 253 -10.05 16.89 2.70
CA TYR A 253 -10.14 15.44 2.62
C TYR A 253 -11.22 14.92 3.55
N LYS A 254 -12.07 14.05 3.02
CA LYS A 254 -13.21 13.50 3.74
C LYS A 254 -12.74 12.52 4.81
N MET A 255 -13.04 12.81 6.08
CA MET A 255 -12.57 12.03 7.22
C MET A 255 -13.40 10.77 7.48
N ASN A 256 -14.61 10.69 6.94
CA ASN A 256 -15.55 9.60 7.21
C ASN A 256 -16.12 8.92 5.96
N HIS A 257 -15.77 9.39 4.76
CA HIS A 257 -16.22 8.76 3.52
C HIS A 257 -15.67 7.33 3.40
N PRO A 258 -16.44 6.37 2.84
CA PRO A 258 -15.92 5.04 2.54
C PRO A 258 -14.60 5.10 1.74
N GLY A 259 -13.65 4.25 2.11
CA GLY A 259 -12.36 4.11 1.42
C GLY A 259 -11.18 4.19 2.36
N TYR A 260 -9.98 3.84 1.88
CA TYR A 260 -8.82 3.77 2.78
C TYR A 260 -8.14 5.12 3.06
N TYR A 261 -8.39 6.20 2.32
CA TYR A 261 -7.86 7.53 2.71
C TYR A 261 -8.32 7.94 4.11
N SER A 262 -9.52 7.56 4.50
CA SER A 262 -10.10 7.81 5.82
C SER A 262 -9.85 6.69 6.82
N ALA A 263 -9.03 5.67 6.52
CA ALA A 263 -8.85 4.51 7.40
C ALA A 263 -8.28 4.88 8.79
N HIS A 264 -7.54 5.99 8.89
CA HIS A 264 -6.97 6.48 10.15
C HIS A 264 -7.88 7.47 10.90
N THR A 265 -8.87 8.06 10.23
CA THR A 265 -9.78 9.05 10.81
C THR A 265 -11.17 8.49 11.10
N ARG A 266 -11.67 7.59 10.24
CA ARG A 266 -13.03 7.02 10.35
C ARG A 266 -13.27 6.28 11.67
N PRO A 267 -12.32 5.49 12.23
CA PRO A 267 -12.51 4.85 13.54
C PRO A 267 -12.73 5.84 14.69
N MET A 268 -12.33 7.10 14.53
CA MET A 268 -12.48 8.15 15.54
C MET A 268 -13.93 8.59 15.71
N LYS A 269 -14.79 8.36 14.72
CA LYS A 269 -16.22 8.74 14.73
C LYS A 269 -16.46 10.19 15.16
N THR A 270 -15.52 11.07 14.79
CA THR A 270 -15.62 12.53 14.91
C THR A 270 -16.48 13.07 13.78
N THR A 271 -17.16 14.18 14.02
CA THR A 271 -17.95 14.87 12.98
C THR A 271 -17.00 15.61 12.05
N ASP A 272 -17.06 15.29 10.75
CA ASP A 272 -16.32 16.04 9.74
C ASP A 272 -16.97 17.41 9.52
N ALA A 273 -16.27 18.47 9.90
CA ALA A 273 -16.75 19.85 9.83
C ALA A 273 -17.00 20.29 8.37
N LEU A 274 -16.23 19.78 7.41
CA LEU A 274 -16.40 20.12 6.00
C LEU A 274 -17.73 19.62 5.44
N ALA A 275 -18.30 18.56 6.02
CA ALA A 275 -19.58 18.02 5.56
C ALA A 275 -20.72 19.05 5.66
N SER A 276 -20.74 19.82 6.75
CA SER A 276 -21.78 20.85 6.95
C SER A 276 -21.53 22.09 6.08
N ALA A 277 -20.27 22.51 5.91
CA ALA A 277 -19.93 23.69 5.13
C ALA A 277 -20.14 23.49 3.62
N ILE A 278 -19.82 22.30 3.09
CA ILE A 278 -20.04 21.98 1.68
C ILE A 278 -21.51 21.65 1.41
N GLY A 279 -22.17 20.97 2.34
CA GLY A 279 -23.60 20.66 2.24
C GLY A 279 -23.92 19.60 1.18
N GLU A 280 -24.90 19.91 0.31
CA GLU A 280 -25.34 18.98 -0.74
C GLU A 280 -24.19 18.67 -1.70
N GLY A 281 -23.98 17.39 -2.03
CA GLY A 281 -22.84 16.94 -2.84
C GLY A 281 -21.64 16.45 -2.04
N TYR A 282 -21.49 16.82 -0.75
CA TYR A 282 -20.34 16.37 0.05
C TYR A 282 -20.24 14.85 0.10
N GLY A 283 -21.35 14.10 0.12
CA GLY A 283 -21.33 12.65 0.19
C GLY A 283 -21.45 11.92 -1.16
N GLU A 284 -21.49 12.63 -2.30
CA GLU A 284 -21.77 12.01 -3.61
C GLU A 284 -20.59 11.23 -4.20
N ASP A 285 -19.37 11.66 -3.89
CA ASP A 285 -18.12 10.97 -4.24
C ASP A 285 -17.09 11.08 -3.10
N GLY A 286 -16.01 10.31 -3.15
CA GLY A 286 -14.93 10.39 -2.15
C GLY A 286 -13.76 11.30 -2.52
N GLY A 287 -13.85 12.07 -3.61
CA GLY A 287 -12.80 12.97 -4.07
C GLY A 287 -12.44 14.07 -3.07
N ASN A 288 -11.26 14.66 -3.24
CA ASN A 288 -10.84 15.82 -2.47
C ASN A 288 -11.62 17.06 -2.88
N ILE A 289 -11.81 17.96 -1.91
CA ILE A 289 -12.63 19.17 -2.05
C ILE A 289 -11.68 20.35 -2.21
N LYS A 290 -11.91 21.23 -3.19
CA LYS A 290 -11.17 22.50 -3.24
C LYS A 290 -11.77 23.46 -2.21
N LEU A 291 -10.92 24.01 -1.35
CA LEU A 291 -11.30 24.90 -0.26
C LEU A 291 -10.54 26.22 -0.36
N ASP A 292 -11.16 27.28 0.14
CA ASP A 292 -10.55 28.54 0.52
C ASP A 292 -10.74 28.79 2.03
N TYR A 293 -10.18 29.88 2.55
CA TYR A 293 -10.31 30.22 3.98
C TYR A 293 -11.73 30.57 4.41
N GLU A 294 -12.58 31.06 3.51
CA GLU A 294 -13.98 31.41 3.85
C GLU A 294 -14.79 30.14 4.07
N ILE A 295 -14.66 29.13 3.20
CA ILE A 295 -15.30 27.83 3.38
C ILE A 295 -14.74 27.11 4.62
N LEU A 296 -13.44 27.20 4.87
CA LEU A 296 -12.84 26.61 6.08
C LEU A 296 -13.37 27.30 7.35
N LEU A 297 -13.57 28.62 7.33
CA LEU A 297 -14.20 29.36 8.43
C LEU A 297 -15.69 29.07 8.57
N GLU A 298 -16.40 28.78 7.48
CA GLU A 298 -17.78 28.30 7.57
C GLU A 298 -17.86 26.90 8.23
N ALA A 299 -16.87 26.04 7.98
CA ALA A 299 -16.76 24.74 8.64
C ALA A 299 -16.39 24.87 10.13
N ASP A 300 -15.51 25.82 10.46
CA ASP A 300 -14.99 26.13 11.80
C ASP A 300 -14.73 24.90 12.70
N PRO A 301 -13.77 24.02 12.33
CA PRO A 301 -13.51 22.81 13.08
C PRO A 301 -12.92 23.10 14.47
N ASP A 302 -13.27 22.28 15.46
CA ASP A 302 -12.60 22.29 16.77
C ASP A 302 -11.15 21.80 16.66
N VAL A 303 -10.85 20.94 15.68
CA VAL A 303 -9.50 20.42 15.38
C VAL A 303 -9.20 20.49 13.89
N LEU A 304 -8.08 21.12 13.53
CA LEU A 304 -7.59 21.17 12.16
C LEU A 304 -6.42 20.18 11.98
N LEU A 305 -6.63 19.15 11.16
CA LEU A 305 -5.63 18.15 10.82
C LEU A 305 -4.98 18.51 9.48
N VAL A 306 -3.65 18.65 9.46
CA VAL A 306 -2.89 19.16 8.33
C VAL A 306 -2.01 18.06 7.73
N LEU A 307 -2.36 17.58 6.54
CA LEU A 307 -1.54 16.66 5.76
C LEU A 307 -0.36 17.41 5.12
N GLY A 308 0.76 16.71 4.93
CA GLY A 308 1.96 17.23 4.25
C GLY A 308 3.17 17.47 5.14
N PRO A 309 3.05 18.07 6.35
CA PRO A 309 4.22 18.45 7.15
C PRO A 309 5.08 17.31 7.72
N MET A 310 4.63 16.04 7.71
CA MET A 310 5.51 14.89 8.02
C MET A 310 6.43 14.52 6.84
N THR A 311 6.82 15.51 6.05
CA THR A 311 7.73 15.40 4.91
C THR A 311 8.59 16.66 4.84
N ASP A 312 9.68 16.61 4.09
CA ASP A 312 10.58 17.77 3.95
C ASP A 312 10.00 18.93 3.12
N TYR A 313 8.74 18.82 2.65
CA TYR A 313 8.14 19.72 1.67
C TYR A 313 7.21 20.76 2.27
N PHE A 314 6.69 20.53 3.48
CA PHE A 314 5.74 21.42 4.14
C PHE A 314 6.18 21.63 5.59
N ASN A 315 6.12 22.87 6.05
CA ASN A 315 6.49 23.21 7.42
C ASN A 315 5.24 23.58 8.23
N ILE A 316 4.98 22.83 9.31
CA ILE A 316 3.82 23.07 10.16
C ILE A 316 3.90 24.42 10.89
N ASP A 317 5.10 24.88 11.24
CA ASP A 317 5.27 26.14 11.97
C ASP A 317 4.96 27.34 11.07
N ASP A 318 5.34 27.27 9.79
CA ASP A 318 4.98 28.28 8.79
C ASP A 318 3.46 28.28 8.55
N ILE A 319 2.84 27.10 8.40
CA ILE A 319 1.39 26.98 8.25
C ILE A 319 0.63 27.57 9.45
N ARG A 320 1.07 27.27 10.69
CA ARG A 320 0.46 27.85 11.89
C ARG A 320 0.61 29.37 11.92
N ALA A 321 1.80 29.88 11.63
CA ALA A 321 2.04 31.31 11.57
C ALA A 321 1.18 31.99 10.49
N ASP A 322 1.02 31.39 9.32
CA ASP A 322 0.18 31.92 8.25
C ASP A 322 -1.29 31.96 8.68
N LEU A 323 -1.80 30.89 9.30
CA LEU A 323 -3.16 30.84 9.82
C LEU A 323 -3.41 31.91 10.90
N GLU A 324 -2.47 32.10 11.84
CA GLU A 324 -2.57 33.10 12.91
C GLU A 324 -2.54 34.54 12.39
N ASN A 325 -1.83 34.79 11.27
CA ASN A 325 -1.69 36.12 10.69
C ASN A 325 -2.74 36.42 9.60
N HIS A 326 -3.43 35.40 9.08
CA HIS A 326 -4.43 35.57 8.03
C HIS A 326 -5.73 36.19 8.57
N GLU A 327 -6.29 37.17 7.86
CA GLU A 327 -7.45 37.96 8.34
C GLU A 327 -8.70 37.14 8.63
N VAL A 328 -8.92 36.06 7.87
CA VAL A 328 -10.04 35.11 8.03
C VAL A 328 -9.65 33.94 8.94
N ALA A 329 -8.59 33.20 8.61
CA ALA A 329 -8.20 31.97 9.31
C ALA A 329 -7.87 32.15 10.79
N LYS A 330 -7.38 33.32 11.23
CA LYS A 330 -7.15 33.61 12.66
C LYS A 330 -8.43 33.53 13.50
N GLU A 331 -9.60 33.62 12.85
CA GLU A 331 -10.89 33.51 13.52
C GLU A 331 -11.34 32.05 13.74
N LEU A 332 -10.68 31.06 13.14
CA LEU A 332 -10.97 29.64 13.31
C LEU A 332 -10.80 29.22 14.78
N THR A 333 -11.74 28.40 15.25
CA THR A 333 -11.72 27.81 16.59
C THR A 333 -10.44 26.99 16.81
N ALA A 334 -10.09 26.09 15.89
CA ALA A 334 -8.84 25.33 15.97
C ALA A 334 -7.57 26.21 16.05
N VAL A 335 -7.54 27.38 15.42
CA VAL A 335 -6.39 28.30 15.50
C VAL A 335 -6.36 29.00 16.86
N LYS A 336 -7.50 29.50 17.33
CA LYS A 336 -7.62 30.17 18.64
C LYS A 336 -7.31 29.26 19.82
N GLU A 337 -7.61 27.98 19.68
CA GLU A 337 -7.42 26.96 20.73
C GLU A 337 -6.11 26.17 20.59
N ASP A 338 -5.24 26.52 19.64
CA ASP A 338 -3.96 25.82 19.38
C ASP A 338 -4.16 24.31 19.08
N ARG A 339 -5.18 24.00 18.27
CA ARG A 339 -5.56 22.64 17.85
C ARG A 339 -5.35 22.44 16.34
N VAL A 340 -4.25 22.99 15.82
CA VAL A 340 -3.75 22.77 14.47
C VAL A 340 -2.65 21.72 14.53
N PHE A 341 -2.94 20.50 14.09
CA PHE A 341 -2.04 19.36 14.22
C PHE A 341 -1.63 18.80 12.86
N THR A 342 -0.36 18.41 12.76
CA THR A 342 0.14 17.64 11.63
C THR A 342 -0.54 16.28 11.55
N GLN A 343 -0.74 15.77 10.33
CA GLN A 343 -1.09 14.40 10.01
C GLN A 343 -0.09 13.78 9.03
N GLY A 344 -0.12 12.46 8.94
CA GLY A 344 0.74 11.68 8.05
C GLY A 344 0.29 11.73 6.58
N ALA A 345 0.09 10.56 5.98
CA ALA A 345 -0.31 10.45 4.58
C ALA A 345 -1.73 9.93 4.42
N ARG A 346 -2.38 10.34 3.33
CA ARG A 346 -3.62 9.73 2.84
C ARG A 346 -3.39 8.34 2.24
N ARG A 347 -2.19 8.10 1.67
CA ARG A 347 -1.74 6.83 1.10
C ARG A 347 -0.74 6.16 2.04
N HIS A 348 -1.23 5.72 3.19
CA HIS A 348 -0.36 5.33 4.32
C HIS A 348 0.15 3.88 4.28
N GLY A 349 -0.53 2.91 3.66
CA GLY A 349 -0.16 1.51 3.88
C GLY A 349 -0.36 1.08 5.35
N PRO A 350 -0.11 -0.20 5.69
CA PRO A 350 -0.47 -0.76 6.99
C PRO A 350 0.33 -0.16 8.16
N LEU A 351 1.66 0.04 8.01
CA LEU A 351 2.50 0.54 9.11
C LEU A 351 2.17 1.99 9.49
N LEU A 352 2.14 2.93 8.53
CA LEU A 352 1.73 4.32 8.84
C LEU A 352 0.28 4.37 9.31
N ASN A 353 -0.59 3.45 8.89
CA ASN A 353 -1.96 3.40 9.40
C ASN A 353 -2.00 3.18 10.92
N LEU A 354 -1.16 2.29 11.47
CA LEU A 354 -1.04 2.10 12.93
C LEU A 354 -0.62 3.40 13.64
N PHE A 355 0.44 4.05 13.16
CA PHE A 355 0.91 5.32 13.73
C PHE A 355 -0.12 6.45 13.59
N GLN A 356 -0.82 6.54 12.46
CA GLN A 356 -1.83 7.57 12.23
C GLN A 356 -3.11 7.31 13.04
N LEU A 357 -3.46 6.05 13.33
CA LEU A 357 -4.54 5.74 14.28
C LEU A 357 -4.20 6.23 15.68
N GLU A 358 -3.00 5.94 16.19
CA GLU A 358 -2.51 6.47 17.48
C GLU A 358 -2.49 8.00 17.51
N MET A 359 -1.89 8.60 16.48
CA MET A 359 -1.77 10.05 16.33
C MET A 359 -3.15 10.72 16.38
N THR A 360 -4.08 10.25 15.55
CA THR A 360 -5.40 10.87 15.41
C THR A 360 -6.24 10.68 16.68
N ALA A 361 -6.13 9.52 17.33
CA ALA A 361 -6.80 9.27 18.61
C ALA A 361 -6.36 10.27 19.69
N LYS A 362 -5.04 10.48 19.85
CA LYS A 362 -4.47 11.42 20.82
C LYS A 362 -4.80 12.89 20.48
N GLN A 363 -4.77 13.26 19.21
CA GLN A 363 -5.08 14.63 18.76
C GLN A 363 -6.55 15.02 18.96
N LEU A 364 -7.47 14.09 18.70
CA LEU A 364 -8.91 14.34 18.85
C LEU A 364 -9.38 14.15 20.30
N TYR A 365 -8.82 13.18 21.02
CA TYR A 365 -9.32 12.70 22.31
C TYR A 365 -8.18 12.52 23.34
N PRO A 366 -7.44 13.60 23.69
CA PRO A 366 -6.29 13.50 24.58
C PRO A 366 -6.65 13.04 26.00
N GLU A 367 -7.87 13.31 26.48
CA GLU A 367 -8.34 12.83 27.79
C GLU A 367 -8.50 11.30 27.85
N GLN A 368 -8.70 10.65 26.70
CA GLN A 368 -8.96 9.22 26.58
C GLN A 368 -7.68 8.44 26.24
N PHE A 369 -6.85 9.00 25.35
CA PHE A 369 -5.69 8.30 24.80
C PHE A 369 -4.34 8.91 25.19
N GLY A 370 -4.33 9.96 26.02
CA GLY A 370 -3.13 10.70 26.40
C GLY A 370 -2.85 11.89 25.49
N GLU A 371 -2.12 12.88 26.01
CA GLU A 371 -1.80 14.10 25.28
C GLU A 371 -0.94 13.81 24.04
N TRP A 372 -1.26 14.45 22.92
CA TRP A 372 -0.40 14.42 21.74
C TRP A 372 0.83 15.29 21.99
N PRO A 373 2.07 14.75 21.91
CA PRO A 373 3.28 15.52 22.24
C PRO A 373 3.57 16.69 21.28
N GLY A 374 2.91 16.73 20.13
CA GLY A 374 3.23 17.65 19.04
C GLY A 374 4.23 17.04 18.05
N TYR A 375 4.26 17.59 16.84
CA TYR A 375 5.26 17.26 15.82
C TYR A 375 6.15 18.47 15.62
N VAL A 376 7.47 18.23 15.51
CA VAL A 376 8.48 19.25 15.25
C VAL A 376 8.99 19.03 13.82
N ASN A 377 8.98 20.09 13.02
CA ASN A 377 9.38 19.99 11.62
C ASN A 377 10.82 19.49 11.46
N GLY A 378 11.01 18.41 10.70
CA GLY A 378 12.31 17.80 10.43
C GLY A 378 12.78 16.79 11.48
N GLU A 379 12.02 16.59 12.54
CA GLU A 379 12.20 15.50 13.50
C GLU A 379 11.28 14.31 13.12
N PRO A 380 11.59 13.08 13.54
CA PRO A 380 10.71 11.94 13.30
C PRO A 380 9.38 12.08 14.06
N TYR A 381 8.51 11.09 13.89
CA TYR A 381 7.31 10.91 14.71
C TYR A 381 7.68 11.06 16.19
N PRO A 382 6.90 11.78 17.01
CA PRO A 382 7.31 12.10 18.38
C PRO A 382 7.47 10.86 19.26
N ASP A 383 8.42 10.93 20.19
CA ASP A 383 8.54 9.96 21.28
C ASP A 383 7.27 9.94 22.12
N ILE A 384 6.73 8.75 22.36
CA ILE A 384 5.60 8.51 23.27
C ILE A 384 6.07 7.44 24.27
N PRO A 385 5.96 7.68 25.60
CA PRO A 385 6.32 6.70 26.60
C PRO A 385 5.65 5.35 26.35
N ALA A 386 6.35 4.24 26.60
CA ALA A 386 5.87 2.90 26.25
C ALA A 386 4.51 2.55 26.88
N ASP A 387 4.22 3.07 28.07
CA ASP A 387 2.93 2.89 28.75
C ASP A 387 1.80 3.78 28.21
N GLU A 388 2.13 4.76 27.36
CA GLU A 388 1.19 5.64 26.67
C GLU A 388 1.02 5.29 25.18
N GLN A 389 1.79 4.34 24.64
CA GLN A 389 1.63 3.85 23.28
C GLN A 389 0.35 3.00 23.18
N LEU A 390 -0.40 3.17 22.08
CA LEU A 390 -1.63 2.44 21.79
C LEU A 390 -1.38 1.11 21.05
N PHE A 391 -0.16 0.89 20.56
CA PHE A 391 0.29 -0.38 19.99
C PHE A 391 1.76 -0.62 20.29
N ASP A 392 2.16 -1.89 20.26
CA ASP A 392 3.52 -2.33 20.59
C ASP A 392 4.44 -2.18 19.36
N ARG A 393 5.33 -1.19 19.41
CA ARG A 393 6.26 -0.86 18.32
C ARG A 393 7.38 -1.90 18.17
N ASP A 394 7.87 -2.46 19.28
CA ASP A 394 8.89 -3.51 19.28
C ASP A 394 8.33 -4.78 18.61
N ARG A 395 7.08 -5.13 18.92
CA ARG A 395 6.42 -6.27 18.28
C ARG A 395 6.20 -6.04 16.78
N VAL A 396 5.81 -4.83 16.37
CA VAL A 396 5.67 -4.50 14.94
C VAL A 396 7.02 -4.62 14.24
N ALA A 397 8.09 -4.09 14.83
CA ALA A 397 9.44 -4.18 14.29
C ALA A 397 9.88 -5.64 14.12
N GLU A 398 9.72 -6.47 15.16
CA GLU A 398 10.04 -7.92 15.12
C GLU A 398 9.31 -8.64 13.98
N ILE A 399 8.00 -8.39 13.80
CA ILE A 399 7.24 -9.03 12.71
C ILE A 399 7.79 -8.63 11.33
N VAL A 400 8.20 -7.37 11.16
CA VAL A 400 8.70 -6.85 9.89
C VAL A 400 10.13 -7.34 9.61
N THR A 401 11.01 -7.39 10.60
CA THR A 401 12.42 -7.77 10.40
C THR A 401 12.65 -9.27 10.44
N ASP A 402 12.01 -9.96 11.40
CA ASP A 402 12.33 -11.35 11.75
C ASP A 402 11.21 -12.33 11.35
N GLY A 403 10.04 -11.81 10.97
CA GLY A 403 8.86 -12.62 10.64
C GLY A 403 8.08 -13.05 11.89
N VAL A 404 7.24 -14.09 11.74
CA VAL A 404 6.46 -14.66 12.85
C VAL A 404 7.16 -15.94 13.34
N ASN A 405 7.74 -15.90 14.54
CA ASN A 405 8.33 -17.07 15.21
C ASN A 405 7.31 -17.85 16.05
#